data_AF-A0A0C5VT00-F1
#
_entry.id   AF-A0A0C5VT00-F1
#
_cell.length_a   1.000
_cell.length_b   1.000
_cell.length_c   1.000
_cell.angle_alpha   90.00
_cell.angle_beta   90.00
_cell.angle_gamma   90.00
#
_symmetry.space_group_name_H-M   'P 1'
#
loop_
_entity.id
_entity.type
_entity.pdbx_description
1 polymer ?
#
loop_
_entity_poly.entity_id
_entity_poly.type
_entity_poly.pdbx_seq_one_letter_code
_entity_poly.pdbx_strand_id
1 'polypeptide(L)'
;MLAMLEHMGSRKIMVSQTVKPQRMSEDILKHLAEEARHASFFKRQAERAAGHDMEGWMDDNTMARVPALMYFGRLDAGISNVVGPSSAYSWVSLIIELRACWLYRIYQQTLAESDYHLSLKSLLAEENRHLEEMYIACGKNVDQLKHLSTYESGLFKKLWDKIITSIEQPYEPAVKI
;
A
#
# COMPACT_ATOMS: atom_id res chain seq x y z
N MET A 1 -1.30 8.55 4.81
CA MET A 1 -0.52 7.30 4.69
C MET A 1 -1.00 6.40 3.55
N LEU A 2 -2.23 5.87 3.59
CA LEU A 2 -2.74 4.91 2.60
C LEU A 2 -2.58 5.39 1.16
N ALA A 3 -3.02 6.63 0.87
CA ALA A 3 -2.85 7.27 -0.44
C ALA A 3 -1.41 7.25 -0.97
N MET A 4 -0.42 7.41 -0.08
CA MET A 4 0.99 7.36 -0.45
C MET A 4 1.44 5.94 -0.76
N LEU A 5 0.98 4.94 0.00
CA LEU A 5 1.34 3.53 -0.22
C LEU A 5 0.77 3.00 -1.54
N GLU A 6 -0.47 3.33 -1.87
CA GLU A 6 -1.08 3.07 -3.19
C GLU A 6 -0.29 3.73 -4.33
N HIS A 7 0.11 4.99 -4.12
CA HIS A 7 0.97 5.68 -5.09
C HIS A 7 2.32 4.97 -5.25
N MET A 8 2.88 4.40 -4.19
CA MET A 8 4.09 3.59 -4.27
C MET A 8 3.87 2.27 -5.02
N GLY A 9 2.72 1.62 -4.85
CA GLY A 9 2.27 0.45 -5.62
C GLY A 9 2.27 0.75 -7.13
N SER A 10 1.56 1.80 -7.54
CA SER A 10 1.53 2.24 -8.95
C SER A 10 2.95 2.51 -9.50
N ARG A 11 3.82 3.20 -8.75
CA ARG A 11 5.20 3.43 -9.18
C ARG A 11 6.02 2.14 -9.29
N LYS A 12 5.81 1.17 -8.40
CA LYS A 12 6.49 -0.13 -8.46
C LYS A 12 6.12 -0.87 -9.74
N ILE A 13 4.84 -0.89 -10.10
CA ILE A 13 4.37 -1.46 -11.36
C ILE A 13 5.09 -0.77 -12.53
N MET A 14 5.01 0.56 -12.62
CA MET A 14 5.62 1.32 -13.70
C MET A 14 7.12 1.05 -13.88
N VAL A 15 7.90 1.16 -12.79
CA VAL A 15 9.36 0.94 -12.82
C VAL A 15 9.69 -0.50 -13.22
N SER A 16 8.94 -1.49 -12.70
CA SER A 16 9.18 -2.90 -13.03
C SER A 16 9.01 -3.19 -14.52
N GLN A 17 8.05 -2.52 -15.19
CA GLN A 17 7.81 -2.69 -16.62
C GLN A 17 8.76 -1.87 -17.50
N THR A 18 9.27 -0.71 -17.05
CA THR A 18 10.28 0.04 -17.82
C THR A 18 11.55 -0.79 -18.08
N VAL A 19 11.91 -1.67 -17.15
CA VAL A 19 13.07 -2.57 -17.30
C VAL A 19 12.76 -3.75 -18.24
N LYS A 20 11.48 -4.09 -18.46
CA LYS A 20 11.03 -5.22 -19.29
C LYS A 20 9.77 -4.86 -20.09
N PRO A 21 9.82 -3.90 -21.03
CA PRO A 21 8.61 -3.37 -21.66
C PRO A 21 7.78 -4.42 -22.42
N GLN A 22 8.43 -5.45 -22.92
CA GLN A 22 7.88 -6.63 -23.60
C GLN A 22 6.99 -7.50 -22.70
N ARG A 23 6.97 -7.27 -21.38
CA ARG A 23 6.02 -7.90 -20.45
C ARG A 23 4.79 -7.06 -20.18
N MET A 24 4.71 -5.83 -20.71
CA MET A 24 3.55 -4.97 -20.54
C MET A 24 2.33 -5.59 -21.22
N SER A 25 1.30 -5.88 -20.44
CA SER A 25 0.00 -6.34 -20.90
C SER A 25 -1.10 -5.33 -20.55
N GLU A 26 -2.29 -5.50 -21.13
CA GLU A 26 -3.48 -4.74 -20.74
C GLU A 26 -3.78 -4.90 -19.25
N ASP A 27 -3.68 -6.11 -18.70
CA ASP A 27 -3.91 -6.38 -17.28
C ASP A 27 -2.97 -5.57 -16.38
N ILE A 28 -1.68 -5.46 -16.74
CA ILE A 28 -0.71 -4.67 -15.97
C ILE A 28 -1.00 -3.16 -16.07
N LEU A 29 -1.40 -2.68 -17.25
CA LEU A 29 -1.80 -1.27 -17.43
C LEU A 29 -3.06 -0.95 -16.63
N LYS A 30 -4.01 -1.88 -16.59
CA LYS A 30 -5.23 -1.77 -15.80
C LYS A 30 -4.90 -1.74 -14.31
N HIS A 31 -4.08 -2.67 -13.82
CA HIS A 31 -3.63 -2.69 -12.43
C HIS A 31 -2.94 -1.37 -12.05
N LEU A 32 -2.00 -0.89 -12.88
CA LEU A 32 -1.34 0.41 -12.69
C LEU A 32 -2.35 1.57 -12.57
N ALA A 33 -3.37 1.61 -13.43
CA ALA A 33 -4.39 2.65 -13.40
C ALA A 33 -5.30 2.54 -12.16
N GLU A 34 -5.59 1.33 -11.70
CA GLU A 34 -6.40 1.07 -10.51
C GLU A 34 -5.68 1.53 -9.24
N GLU A 35 -4.39 1.20 -9.06
CA GLU A 35 -3.55 1.68 -7.95
C GLU A 35 -3.47 3.21 -7.89
N ALA A 36 -3.27 3.86 -9.05
CA ALA A 36 -3.24 5.32 -9.12
C ALA A 36 -4.59 5.94 -8.72
N ARG A 37 -5.70 5.28 -9.10
CA ARG A 37 -7.05 5.69 -8.69
C ARG A 37 -7.27 5.46 -7.19
N HIS A 38 -6.78 4.36 -6.61
CA HIS A 38 -6.84 4.13 -5.16
C HIS A 38 -6.08 5.19 -4.38
N ALA A 39 -4.88 5.55 -4.86
CA ALA A 39 -4.10 6.65 -4.29
C ALA A 39 -4.88 7.97 -4.29
N SER A 40 -5.47 8.34 -5.44
CA SER A 40 -6.31 9.53 -5.55
C SER A 40 -7.54 9.46 -4.65
N PHE A 41 -8.19 8.29 -4.55
CA PHE A 41 -9.34 8.07 -3.69
C PHE A 41 -9.00 8.34 -2.22
N PHE A 42 -7.96 7.69 -1.67
CA PHE A 42 -7.57 7.90 -0.28
C PHE A 42 -7.09 9.33 -0.01
N LYS A 43 -6.42 9.97 -0.98
CA LYS A 43 -6.01 11.37 -0.86
C LYS A 43 -7.24 12.27 -0.70
N ARG A 44 -8.24 12.12 -1.58
CA ARG A 44 -9.48 12.89 -1.51
C ARG A 44 -10.22 12.68 -0.19
N GLN A 45 -10.23 11.46 0.34
CA GLN A 45 -10.86 11.18 1.63
C GLN A 45 -10.11 11.82 2.79
N ALA A 46 -8.78 11.81 2.75
CA ALA A 46 -7.96 12.47 3.77
C ALA A 46 -8.17 14.00 3.77
N GLU A 47 -8.16 14.63 2.59
CA GLU A 47 -8.43 16.07 2.43
C GLU A 47 -9.84 16.44 2.89
N ARG A 48 -10.85 15.63 2.54
CA ARG A 48 -12.22 15.82 3.02
C ARG A 48 -12.31 15.74 4.54
N ALA A 49 -11.63 14.78 5.16
CA ALA A 49 -11.63 14.62 6.62
C ALA A 49 -10.89 15.77 7.32
N ALA A 50 -9.83 16.31 6.70
CA ALA A 50 -9.06 17.43 7.24
C ALA A 50 -9.70 18.81 6.99
N GLY A 51 -10.58 18.92 6.00
CA GLY A 51 -11.22 20.19 5.61
C GLY A 51 -10.31 21.13 4.82
N HIS A 52 -9.17 20.66 4.32
CA HIS A 52 -8.25 21.42 3.48
C HIS A 52 -7.45 20.51 2.54
N ASP A 53 -6.84 21.11 1.51
CA ASP A 53 -5.97 20.41 0.56
C ASP A 53 -4.64 20.00 1.22
N MET A 54 -4.14 18.81 0.88
CA MET A 54 -2.91 18.24 1.42
C MET A 54 -1.89 18.09 0.29
N GLU A 55 -1.13 19.15 0.03
CA GLU A 55 -0.14 19.16 -1.04
C GLU A 55 1.07 18.25 -0.73
N GLY A 56 1.47 17.46 -1.73
CA GLY A 56 2.64 16.60 -1.64
C GLY A 56 2.58 15.49 -0.59
N TRP A 57 3.68 14.75 -0.48
CA TRP A 57 3.90 13.73 0.54
C TRP A 57 4.88 14.27 1.58
N MET A 58 4.44 15.24 2.38
CA MET A 58 5.21 15.88 3.45
C MET A 58 4.82 15.29 4.82
N ASP A 59 5.67 15.43 5.83
CA ASP A 59 5.40 14.89 7.18
C ASP A 59 4.09 15.43 7.76
N ASP A 60 3.85 16.74 7.61
CA ASP A 60 2.65 17.42 8.10
C ASP A 60 1.35 16.92 7.42
N ASN A 61 1.45 16.44 6.18
CA ASN A 61 0.31 15.99 5.38
C ASN A 61 0.15 14.46 5.35
N THR A 62 1.11 13.72 5.92
CA THR A 62 1.19 12.27 5.76
C THR A 62 1.51 11.59 7.07
N MET A 63 0.48 11.06 7.73
CA MET A 63 0.63 10.18 8.89
C MET A 63 1.68 9.09 8.65
N ALA A 64 2.61 8.94 9.59
CA ALA A 64 3.67 7.94 9.58
C ALA A 64 4.47 7.86 8.26
N ARG A 65 4.71 9.00 7.58
CA ARG A 65 5.35 9.05 6.26
C ARG A 65 6.66 8.27 6.19
N VAL A 66 7.64 8.65 7.00
CA VAL A 66 8.98 8.03 6.97
C VAL A 66 8.91 6.54 7.31
N PRO A 67 8.23 6.10 8.40
CA PRO A 67 8.00 4.68 8.66
C PRO A 67 7.37 3.92 7.49
N ALA A 68 6.37 4.49 6.82
CA ALA A 68 5.69 3.85 5.69
C ALA A 68 6.60 3.70 4.46
N LEU A 69 7.40 4.74 4.15
CA LEU A 69 8.43 4.66 3.10
C LEU A 69 9.47 3.58 3.41
N MET A 70 9.94 3.51 4.66
CA MET A 70 10.89 2.50 5.09
C MET A 70 10.30 1.09 5.04
N TYR A 71 9.04 0.92 5.43
CA TYR A 71 8.31 -0.34 5.35
C TYR A 71 8.30 -0.86 3.91
N PHE A 72 7.81 -0.06 2.96
CA PHE A 72 7.71 -0.46 1.57
C PHE A 72 9.09 -0.71 0.96
N GLY A 73 10.07 0.18 1.19
CA GLY A 73 11.41 0.03 0.65
C GLY A 73 12.14 -1.22 1.15
N ARG A 74 12.00 -1.56 2.44
CA ARG A 74 12.57 -2.79 3.02
C ARG A 74 11.83 -4.04 2.56
N LEU A 75 10.52 -3.96 2.36
CA LEU A 75 9.72 -5.04 1.80
C LEU A 75 10.22 -5.37 0.39
N ASP A 76 10.29 -4.36 -0.47
CA ASP A 76 10.72 -4.51 -1.86
C ASP A 76 12.14 -5.07 -1.96
N ALA A 77 13.10 -4.45 -1.27
CA ALA A 77 14.49 -4.93 -1.27
C ALA A 77 14.62 -6.35 -0.70
N GLY A 78 13.93 -6.64 0.41
CA GLY A 78 13.98 -7.94 1.07
C GLY A 78 13.42 -9.06 0.20
N ILE A 79 12.23 -8.85 -0.39
CA ILE A 79 11.63 -9.83 -1.30
C ILE A 79 12.50 -9.99 -2.55
N SER A 80 12.95 -8.88 -3.15
CA SER A 80 13.80 -8.91 -4.34
C SER A 80 15.08 -9.73 -4.15
N ASN A 81 15.69 -9.66 -2.96
CA ASN A 81 16.87 -10.46 -2.63
C ASN A 81 16.58 -11.96 -2.54
N VAL A 82 15.37 -12.35 -2.11
CA VAL A 82 14.98 -13.76 -1.97
C VAL A 82 14.55 -14.38 -3.30
N VAL A 83 13.70 -13.69 -4.07
CA VAL A 83 13.09 -14.25 -5.29
C VAL A 83 13.80 -13.87 -6.58
N GLY A 84 14.77 -12.96 -6.48
CA GLY A 84 15.52 -12.40 -7.60
C GLY A 84 14.75 -11.29 -8.35
N PRO A 85 15.45 -10.43 -9.11
CA PRO A 85 14.86 -9.28 -9.78
C PRO A 85 13.76 -9.62 -10.79
N SER A 86 13.79 -10.84 -11.36
CA SER A 86 12.83 -11.26 -12.38
C SER A 86 11.43 -11.54 -11.86
N SER A 87 11.33 -11.89 -10.58
CA SER A 87 10.10 -12.32 -9.90
C SER A 87 9.72 -11.35 -8.78
N ALA A 88 10.57 -10.38 -8.48
CA ALA A 88 10.37 -9.40 -7.42
C ALA A 88 9.04 -8.65 -7.57
N TYR A 89 8.70 -8.22 -8.80
CA TYR A 89 7.46 -7.50 -9.07
C TYR A 89 6.23 -8.27 -8.58
N SER A 90 6.01 -9.48 -9.09
CA SER A 90 4.80 -10.26 -8.78
C SER A 90 4.73 -10.64 -7.31
N TRP A 91 5.87 -10.97 -6.68
CA TRP A 91 5.90 -11.33 -5.26
C TRP A 91 5.70 -10.12 -4.33
N VAL A 92 6.28 -8.96 -4.65
CA VAL A 92 6.06 -7.73 -3.89
C VAL A 92 4.59 -7.31 -3.99
N SER A 93 4.03 -7.29 -5.20
CA SER A 93 2.61 -7.01 -5.43
C SER A 93 1.73 -7.97 -4.63
N LEU A 94 1.90 -9.29 -4.80
CA LEU A 94 1.12 -10.29 -4.06
C LEU A 94 1.09 -10.06 -2.54
N ILE A 95 2.26 -9.78 -1.95
CA ILE A 95 2.38 -9.56 -0.51
C ILE A 95 1.73 -8.24 -0.08
N ILE A 96 1.81 -7.19 -0.91
CA ILE A 96 1.12 -5.92 -0.68
C ILE A 96 -0.40 -6.11 -0.78
N GLU A 97 -0.92 -6.78 -1.81
CA GLU A 97 -2.36 -7.06 -1.99
C GLU A 97 -2.94 -7.78 -0.76
N LEU A 98 -2.21 -8.76 -0.21
CA LEU A 98 -2.62 -9.45 1.02
C LEU A 98 -2.73 -8.49 2.20
N ARG A 99 -1.74 -7.62 2.38
CA ARG A 99 -1.74 -6.64 3.46
C ARG A 99 -2.84 -5.60 3.28
N ALA A 100 -3.04 -5.12 2.06
CA ALA A 100 -4.07 -4.15 1.71
C ALA A 100 -5.46 -4.74 1.96
N CYS A 101 -5.75 -5.94 1.45
CA CYS A 101 -6.99 -6.68 1.76
C CYS A 101 -7.26 -6.80 3.26
N TRP A 102 -6.25 -7.17 4.06
CA TRP A 102 -6.39 -7.29 5.50
C TRP A 102 -6.66 -5.94 6.18
N LEU A 103 -5.85 -4.92 5.84
CA LEU A 103 -5.94 -3.59 6.44
C LEU A 103 -7.25 -2.88 6.07
N TYR A 104 -7.70 -2.99 4.82
CA TYR A 104 -8.93 -2.38 4.35
C TYR A 104 -10.18 -3.03 4.91
N ARG A 105 -10.14 -4.32 5.26
CA ARG A 105 -11.24 -4.96 6.01
C ARG A 105 -11.37 -4.39 7.41
N ILE A 106 -10.25 -4.20 8.12
CA ILE A 106 -10.24 -3.56 9.44
C ILE A 106 -10.72 -2.11 9.31
N TYR A 107 -10.20 -1.36 8.34
CA TYR A 107 -10.59 0.03 8.14
C TYR A 107 -12.07 0.17 7.79
N GLN A 108 -12.62 -0.72 6.96
CA GLN A 108 -14.05 -0.76 6.65
C GLN A 108 -14.91 -1.01 7.89
N GLN A 109 -14.46 -1.87 8.82
CA GLN A 109 -15.16 -2.11 10.08
C GLN A 109 -15.17 -0.84 10.94
N THR A 110 -14.01 -0.21 11.13
CA THR A 110 -13.90 1.05 11.88
C THR A 110 -14.75 2.17 11.26
N LEU A 111 -14.77 2.27 9.92
CA LEU A 111 -15.61 3.25 9.22
C LEU A 111 -17.10 3.01 9.44
N ALA A 112 -17.53 1.74 9.47
CA ALA A 112 -18.93 1.38 9.69
C ALA A 112 -19.42 1.70 11.12
N GLU A 113 -18.49 1.75 12.08
CA GLU A 113 -18.74 2.15 13.47
C GLU A 113 -18.62 3.67 13.68
N SER A 114 -18.18 4.40 12.66
CA SER A 114 -18.01 5.86 12.70
C SER A 114 -19.13 6.61 11.98
N ASP A 115 -19.28 7.90 12.27
CA ASP A 115 -20.16 8.79 11.50
C ASP A 115 -19.59 9.17 10.11
N TYR A 116 -18.40 8.68 9.77
CA TYR A 116 -17.77 8.96 8.48
C TYR A 116 -18.28 8.00 7.39
N HIS A 117 -19.25 8.48 6.59
CA HIS A 117 -19.84 7.71 5.50
C HIS A 117 -18.87 7.48 4.33
N LEU A 118 -18.10 6.40 4.41
CA LEU A 118 -17.21 5.91 3.36
C LEU A 118 -17.34 4.38 3.22
N SER A 119 -17.40 3.91 1.98
CA SER A 119 -17.40 2.48 1.65
C SER A 119 -16.13 2.14 0.89
N LEU A 120 -15.45 1.08 1.33
CA LEU A 120 -14.29 0.47 0.67
C LEU A 120 -14.67 -0.79 -0.11
N LYS A 121 -15.96 -1.12 -0.25
CA LYS A 121 -16.42 -2.38 -0.87
C LYS A 121 -15.91 -2.57 -2.31
N SER A 122 -15.97 -1.52 -3.14
CA SER A 122 -15.49 -1.60 -4.53
C SER A 122 -13.97 -1.75 -4.59
N LEU A 123 -13.26 -1.00 -3.74
CA LEU A 123 -11.81 -1.07 -3.61
C LEU A 123 -11.38 -2.49 -3.20
N LEU A 124 -11.97 -3.03 -2.11
CA LEU A 124 -11.74 -4.41 -1.69
C LEU A 124 -12.03 -5.44 -2.79
N ALA A 125 -13.04 -5.25 -3.62
CA ALA A 125 -13.32 -6.16 -4.73
C ALA A 125 -12.21 -6.15 -5.79
N GLU A 126 -11.58 -4.99 -6.01
CA GLU A 126 -10.44 -4.85 -6.92
C GLU A 126 -9.19 -5.51 -6.32
N GLU A 127 -8.87 -5.26 -5.05
CA GLU A 127 -7.74 -5.88 -4.33
C GLU A 127 -7.82 -7.42 -4.32
N ASN A 128 -9.02 -7.99 -4.10
CA ASN A 128 -9.18 -9.45 -4.11
C ASN A 128 -8.91 -10.04 -5.51
N ARG A 129 -9.22 -9.30 -6.58
CA ARG A 129 -8.92 -9.71 -7.95
C ARG A 129 -7.41 -9.60 -8.23
N HIS A 130 -6.78 -8.49 -7.85
CA HIS A 130 -5.32 -8.32 -7.97
C HIS A 130 -4.58 -9.42 -7.21
N LEU A 131 -5.05 -9.77 -6.02
CA LEU A 131 -4.51 -10.86 -5.21
C LEU A 131 -4.54 -12.20 -5.97
N GLU A 132 -5.66 -12.54 -6.59
CA GLU A 132 -5.81 -13.76 -7.38
C GLU A 132 -4.84 -13.78 -8.59
N GLU A 133 -4.80 -12.67 -9.33
CA GLU A 133 -3.93 -12.48 -10.49
C GLU A 133 -2.44 -12.62 -10.10
N MET A 134 -2.02 -11.96 -9.01
CA MET A 134 -0.64 -12.02 -8.53
C MET A 134 -0.27 -13.39 -7.96
N TYR A 135 -1.21 -14.10 -7.33
CA TYR A 135 -0.97 -15.45 -6.84
C TYR A 135 -0.72 -16.43 -8.00
N ILE A 136 -1.47 -16.28 -9.09
CA ILE A 136 -1.24 -17.03 -10.33
C ILE A 136 0.11 -16.65 -10.94
N ALA A 137 0.42 -15.35 -11.06
CA ALA A 137 1.67 -14.85 -11.62
C ALA A 137 2.93 -15.34 -10.86
N CYS A 138 2.80 -15.56 -9.55
CA CYS A 138 3.88 -16.11 -8.70
C CYS A 138 4.02 -17.64 -8.79
N GLY A 139 3.18 -18.33 -9.55
CA GLY A 139 3.23 -19.79 -9.72
C GLY A 139 2.65 -20.58 -8.54
N LYS A 140 1.77 -19.98 -7.73
CA LYS A 140 1.02 -20.65 -6.64
C LYS A 140 1.91 -21.36 -5.59
N ASN A 141 3.03 -20.75 -5.22
CA ASN A 141 3.95 -21.32 -4.23
C ASN A 141 3.56 -20.91 -2.80
N VAL A 142 2.86 -21.80 -2.08
CA VAL A 142 2.35 -21.53 -0.73
C VAL A 142 3.47 -21.39 0.32
N ASP A 143 4.57 -22.14 0.19
CA ASP A 143 5.65 -22.09 1.17
C ASP A 143 6.44 -20.79 1.05
N GLN A 144 6.75 -20.37 -0.17
CA GLN A 144 7.34 -19.07 -0.44
C GLN A 144 6.41 -17.94 0.02
N LEU A 145 5.10 -18.07 -0.22
CA LEU A 145 4.12 -17.09 0.24
C LEU A 145 4.15 -16.95 1.76
N LYS A 146 4.08 -18.06 2.50
CA LYS A 146 4.16 -18.06 3.97
C LYS A 146 5.46 -17.43 4.47
N HIS A 147 6.59 -17.78 3.85
CA HIS A 147 7.89 -17.23 4.22
C HIS A 147 7.94 -15.70 4.05
N LEU A 148 7.53 -15.20 2.87
CA LEU A 148 7.55 -13.77 2.58
C LEU A 148 6.49 -12.99 3.37
N SER A 149 5.31 -13.56 3.62
CA SER A 149 4.29 -12.95 4.49
C SER A 149 4.78 -12.84 5.94
N THR A 150 5.56 -13.81 6.43
CA THR A 150 6.17 -13.74 7.76
C THR A 150 7.19 -12.61 7.83
N TYR A 151 8.04 -12.50 6.80
CA TYR A 151 9.01 -11.40 6.68
C TYR A 151 8.30 -10.03 6.66
N GLU A 152 7.29 -9.88 5.80
CA GLU A 152 6.49 -8.65 5.71
C GLU A 152 5.80 -8.33 7.03
N SER A 153 5.22 -9.30 7.73
CA SER A 153 4.53 -9.07 9.00
C SER A 153 5.46 -8.50 10.06
N GLY A 154 6.75 -8.90 10.05
CA GLY A 154 7.76 -8.31 10.91
C GLY A 154 8.09 -6.85 10.58
N LEU A 155 8.02 -6.45 9.30
CA LEU A 155 8.16 -5.06 8.88
C LEU A 155 6.91 -4.25 9.20
N PHE A 156 5.73 -4.80 8.91
CA PHE A 156 4.45 -4.15 9.14
C PHE A 156 4.22 -3.89 10.63
N LYS A 157 4.59 -4.82 11.52
CA LYS A 157 4.51 -4.59 12.97
C LYS A 157 5.27 -3.32 13.39
N LYS A 158 6.48 -3.11 12.85
CA LYS A 158 7.27 -1.90 13.14
C LYS A 158 6.59 -0.63 12.63
N LEU A 159 5.94 -0.69 11.47
CA LEU A 159 5.13 0.42 10.95
C LEU A 159 3.92 0.66 11.85
N TRP A 160 3.20 -0.41 12.22
CA TRP A 160 2.02 -0.37 13.07
C TRP A 160 2.31 0.26 14.43
N ASP A 161 3.41 -0.12 15.08
CA ASP A 161 3.85 0.46 16.34
C ASP A 161 4.08 1.98 16.18
N LYS A 162 4.67 2.42 15.06
CA LYS A 162 4.86 3.85 14.77
C LYS A 162 3.55 4.59 14.49
N ILE A 163 2.59 3.96 13.85
CA ILE A 163 1.25 4.53 13.65
C ILE A 163 0.58 4.76 15.01
N ILE A 164 0.60 3.75 15.89
CA ILE A 164 0.02 3.88 17.24
C ILE A 164 0.68 5.03 18.01
N THR A 165 2.01 5.06 18.07
CA THR A 165 2.72 6.15 18.78
C THR A 165 2.40 7.53 18.20
N SER A 166 2.18 7.64 16.88
CA SER A 166 1.83 8.93 16.25
C SER A 166 0.42 9.43 16.59
N ILE A 167 -0.48 8.54 17.00
CA ILE A 167 -1.85 8.89 17.43
C ILE A 167 -1.87 9.32 18.89
N GLU A 168 -0.97 8.77 19.72
CA GLU A 168 -0.90 9.05 21.16
C GLU A 168 -0.19 10.35 21.52
N GLN A 169 0.52 10.98 20.58
CA GLN A 169 1.14 12.30 20.79
C GLN A 169 0.20 13.43 20.36
N PRO A 170 -0.08 14.43 21.22
CA PRO A 170 -0.83 15.61 20.81
C PRO A 170 -0.14 16.29 19.62
N TYR A 171 -0.93 16.65 18.61
CA TYR A 171 -0.46 17.54 17.55
C TYR A 171 -0.13 18.91 18.16
N GLU A 172 1.16 19.20 18.35
CA GLU A 172 1.64 20.56 18.57
C GLU A 172 1.92 21.20 17.21
N PRO A 173 1.14 22.21 16.77
CA PRO A 173 1.43 22.90 15.53
C PRO A 173 2.81 23.56 15.64
N ALA A 174 3.65 23.33 14.64
CA ALA A 174 4.94 24.00 14.56
C ALA A 174 4.74 25.52 14.62
N VAL A 175 5.30 26.15 15.65
CA VAL A 175 5.35 27.60 15.78
C VAL A 175 6.07 28.14 14.54
N LYS A 176 5.35 28.87 13.69
CA LYS A 176 5.97 29.61 12.59
C LYS A 176 6.88 30.66 13.23
N ILE A 177 8.20 30.48 13.05
CA ILE A 177 9.23 31.48 13.36
C ILE A 177 9.22 32.56 12.29
#